data_AF-A0A6B8TJS6-F1
#
_entry.id   AF-A0A6B8TJS6-F1
#
_cell.length_a   1.000
_cell.length_b   1.000
_cell.length_c   1.000
_cell.angle_alpha   90.00
_cell.angle_beta   90.00
_cell.angle_gamma   90.00
#
_symmetry.space_group_name_H-M   'P 1'
#
loop_
_entity.id
_entity.type
_entity.pdbx_description
1 polymer ?
#
loop_
_entity_poly.entity_id
_entity_poly.type
_entity_poly.pdbx_seq_one_letter_code
_entity_poly.pdbx_strand_id
1 'polypeptide(L)'
;MGALGSTAVLTAESIANGIATGAASSMLPSVNFPIGDWNISLSLAVAFGNASGIGANFAVGYNDGNWGFSAGVGIMAYNNYYGFGKNAIEVRNSIMASWDDGTTGVSLGTNAWSGDFLQRTGMIGFRSGDFKIMYENDGGAGIKHLGLGDRNDSYRTAALNIGIGDFTAGFNLFTGRRNREDQQKEIKITTSNKKGENPVINYVDRFGTKYKRGYVNEVGEKYRLGALTLGYGGFRIGANSEKVRHAIQDVVIHGLIKDCGFMNTSWQWGGFYQYRTYNPFTSW
;
A
#
# COMPACT_ATOMS: atom_id res chain seq x y z
N MET A 1 29.79 -26.12 -13.35
CA MET A 1 29.65 -24.91 -14.18
C MET A 1 28.17 -24.63 -14.36
N GLY A 2 27.72 -23.38 -14.20
CA GLY A 2 26.33 -22.99 -14.45
C GLY A 2 25.85 -21.85 -13.56
N ALA A 3 26.48 -20.68 -13.66
CA ALA A 3 25.94 -19.45 -13.10
C ALA A 3 24.77 -18.98 -13.98
N LEU A 4 23.56 -18.95 -13.44
CA LEU A 4 22.44 -18.21 -14.01
C LEU A 4 22.16 -17.03 -13.10
N GLY A 5 22.95 -15.96 -13.29
CA GLY A 5 22.61 -14.65 -12.76
C GLY A 5 21.41 -14.09 -13.52
N SER A 6 20.29 -13.92 -12.84
CA SER A 6 19.16 -13.13 -13.37
C SER A 6 19.46 -11.65 -13.14
N THR A 7 20.06 -10.99 -14.12
CA THR A 7 20.14 -9.53 -14.17
C THR A 7 18.75 -8.98 -14.50
N ALA A 8 18.11 -8.31 -13.55
CA ALA A 8 16.98 -7.44 -13.83
C ALA A 8 17.51 -6.23 -14.63
N VAL A 9 17.19 -6.16 -15.92
CA VAL A 9 17.62 -5.06 -16.78
C VAL A 9 16.60 -3.93 -16.66
N LEU A 10 16.97 -2.89 -15.92
CA LEU A 10 16.36 -1.56 -16.04
C LEU A 10 16.76 -1.02 -17.42
N THR A 11 15.85 -1.01 -18.39
CA THR A 11 16.16 -0.56 -19.76
C THR A 11 16.15 0.96 -19.83
N ALA A 12 17.06 1.54 -20.62
CA ALA A 12 17.10 2.99 -20.87
C ALA A 12 15.76 3.52 -21.43
N GLU A 13 15.03 2.69 -22.18
CA GLU A 13 13.68 3.00 -22.67
C GLU A 13 12.65 3.17 -21.54
N SER A 14 12.74 2.38 -20.46
CA SER A 14 11.85 2.53 -19.29
C SER A 14 12.09 3.84 -18.53
N ILE A 15 13.34 4.30 -18.49
CA ILE A 15 13.74 5.57 -17.88
C ILE A 15 13.31 6.74 -18.76
N ALA A 16 13.55 6.66 -20.07
CA ALA A 16 13.22 7.71 -21.02
C ALA A 16 11.71 7.91 -21.17
N ASN A 17 10.93 6.83 -21.26
CA ASN A 17 9.46 6.92 -21.27
C ASN A 17 8.91 7.48 -19.96
N GLY A 18 9.58 7.23 -18.82
CA GLY A 18 9.19 7.82 -17.55
C GLY A 18 9.45 9.31 -17.46
N ILE A 19 10.60 9.78 -17.93
CA ILE A 19 10.93 11.22 -17.96
C ILE A 19 10.00 11.98 -18.91
N ALA A 20 9.75 11.46 -20.12
CA ALA A 20 8.88 12.10 -21.10
C ALA A 20 7.41 12.18 -20.63
N THR A 21 6.92 11.13 -19.95
CA THR A 21 5.57 11.11 -19.36
C THR A 21 5.47 12.04 -18.14
N GLY A 22 6.55 12.20 -17.38
CA GLY A 22 6.61 13.07 -16.19
C GLY A 22 6.47 14.55 -16.48
N ALA A 23 6.99 15.00 -17.61
CA ALA A 23 6.78 16.38 -18.06
C ALA A 23 5.31 16.66 -18.41
N ALA A 24 4.55 15.67 -18.88
CA ALA A 24 3.12 15.83 -19.18
C ALA A 24 2.26 15.80 -17.90
N SER A 25 2.69 15.07 -16.87
CA SER A 25 1.92 14.91 -15.63
C SER A 25 2.13 16.02 -14.60
N SER A 26 3.21 16.80 -14.69
CA SER A 26 3.39 18.04 -13.92
C SER A 26 2.45 19.18 -14.35
N MET A 27 1.70 18.99 -15.44
CA MET A 27 0.71 19.95 -15.98
C MET A 27 -0.74 19.57 -15.70
N LEU A 28 -1.00 18.58 -14.83
CA LEU A 28 -2.36 18.15 -14.54
C LEU A 28 -3.09 19.26 -13.76
N PRO A 29 -4.30 19.65 -14.19
CA PRO A 29 -5.04 20.71 -13.54
C PRO A 29 -5.42 20.27 -12.11
N SER A 30 -4.96 21.04 -11.14
CA SER A 30 -5.51 21.04 -9.79
C SER A 30 -6.05 22.44 -9.50
N VAL A 31 -7.29 22.51 -9.03
CA VAL A 31 -7.88 23.78 -8.59
C VAL A 31 -8.02 23.74 -7.09
N ASN A 32 -7.35 24.68 -6.43
CA ASN A 32 -7.40 24.84 -4.98
C ASN A 32 -8.07 26.17 -4.66
N PHE A 33 -9.10 26.13 -3.83
CA PHE A 33 -9.87 27.26 -3.36
C PHE A 33 -9.66 27.41 -1.85
N PRO A 34 -8.72 28.27 -1.41
CA PRO A 34 -8.60 28.62 -0.01
C PRO A 34 -9.76 29.56 0.40
N ILE A 35 -10.42 29.27 1.52
CA ILE A 35 -11.47 30.09 2.13
C ILE A 35 -11.18 30.22 3.62
N GLY A 36 -10.44 31.25 4.01
CA GLY A 36 -9.93 31.39 5.38
C GLY A 36 -9.07 30.17 5.75
N ASP A 37 -9.44 29.49 6.82
CA ASP A 37 -8.77 28.30 7.34
C ASP A 37 -9.12 27.00 6.58
N TRP A 38 -10.04 27.09 5.62
CA TRP A 38 -10.46 25.97 4.77
C TRP A 38 -9.67 25.93 3.47
N ASN A 39 -9.36 24.71 3.02
CA ASN A 39 -8.80 24.47 1.69
C ASN A 39 -9.64 23.42 0.96
N ILE A 40 -10.23 23.80 -0.17
CA ILE A 40 -10.98 22.88 -1.04
C ILE A 40 -10.14 22.62 -2.28
N SER A 41 -9.92 21.36 -2.62
CA SER A 41 -9.10 20.95 -3.76
C SER A 41 -9.86 19.96 -4.66
N LEU A 42 -9.72 20.17 -5.97
CA LEU A 42 -10.12 19.22 -7.00
C LEU A 42 -8.92 18.99 -7.91
N SER A 43 -8.51 17.74 -8.11
CA SER A 43 -7.34 17.40 -8.91
C SER A 43 -7.59 16.18 -9.79
N LEU A 44 -7.01 16.22 -10.99
CA LEU A 44 -6.95 15.06 -11.87
C LEU A 44 -5.94 14.05 -11.31
N ALA A 45 -6.33 12.78 -11.25
CA ALA A 45 -5.50 11.69 -10.77
C ALA A 45 -5.14 10.78 -11.94
N VAL A 46 -3.86 10.51 -12.12
CA VAL A 46 -3.39 9.58 -13.15
C VAL A 46 -2.37 8.61 -12.56
N ALA A 47 -2.35 7.40 -13.10
CA ALA A 47 -1.39 6.37 -12.82
C ALA A 47 -0.89 5.77 -14.14
N PHE A 48 0.42 5.55 -14.25
CA PHE A 48 1.03 4.89 -15.41
C PHE A 48 2.09 3.89 -14.96
N GLY A 49 2.21 2.77 -15.67
CA GLY A 49 3.14 1.69 -15.34
C GLY A 49 2.42 0.45 -14.83
N ASN A 50 2.90 -0.14 -13.73
CA ASN A 50 2.30 -1.34 -13.12
C ASN A 50 0.79 -1.15 -12.87
N ALA A 51 0.40 -0.03 -12.29
CA ALA A 51 -0.97 0.45 -12.32
C ALA A 51 -1.12 1.51 -13.42
N SER A 52 -2.14 1.37 -14.26
CA SER A 52 -2.47 2.34 -15.30
C SER A 52 -3.94 2.72 -15.18
N GLY A 53 -4.22 4.02 -15.11
CA GLY A 53 -5.57 4.51 -14.84
C GLY A 53 -5.69 6.02 -14.74
N ILE A 54 -6.93 6.49 -14.74
CA ILE A 54 -7.31 7.89 -14.65
C ILE A 54 -8.46 8.06 -13.67
N GLY A 55 -8.53 9.21 -13.03
CA GLY A 55 -9.49 9.49 -12.00
C GLY A 55 -9.47 10.93 -11.55
N ALA A 56 -10.13 11.21 -10.44
CA ALA A 56 -10.15 12.52 -9.82
C ALA A 56 -10.12 12.39 -8.30
N ASN A 57 -9.53 13.38 -7.64
CA ASN A 57 -9.60 13.53 -6.19
C ASN A 57 -10.26 14.86 -5.85
N PHE A 58 -11.24 14.80 -4.97
CA PHE A 58 -11.79 15.96 -4.28
C PHE A 58 -11.37 15.88 -2.81
N ALA A 59 -10.90 16.97 -2.22
CA ALA A 59 -10.58 17.00 -0.79
C ALA A 59 -10.85 18.37 -0.17
N VAL A 60 -11.27 18.34 1.10
CA VAL A 60 -11.47 19.51 1.95
C VAL A 60 -10.55 19.37 3.16
N GLY A 61 -9.83 20.44 3.47
CA GLY A 61 -9.00 20.57 4.66
C GLY A 61 -9.43 21.78 5.48
N TYR A 62 -9.18 21.71 6.79
CA TYR A 62 -9.32 22.78 7.76
C TYR A 62 -8.10 22.78 8.66
N ASN A 63 -7.49 23.94 8.90
CA ASN A 63 -6.36 24.09 9.82
C ASN A 63 -6.69 25.08 10.93
N ASP A 64 -6.36 24.72 12.17
CA ASP A 64 -6.46 25.61 13.33
C ASP A 64 -5.15 25.54 14.12
N GLY A 65 -4.33 26.57 13.95
CA GLY A 65 -2.95 26.59 14.44
C GLY A 65 -2.15 25.40 13.90
N ASN A 66 -1.68 24.55 14.80
CA ASN A 66 -0.90 23.36 14.45
C ASN A 66 -1.77 22.13 14.13
N TRP A 67 -3.08 22.21 14.33
CA TRP A 67 -3.99 21.10 14.06
C TRP A 67 -4.57 21.20 12.66
N GLY A 68 -4.58 20.07 11.94
CA GLY A 68 -5.20 19.95 10.63
C GLY A 68 -6.21 18.81 10.60
N PHE A 69 -7.35 19.04 9.97
CA PHE A 69 -8.37 18.05 9.71
C PHE A 69 -8.68 18.04 8.23
N SER A 70 -8.76 16.86 7.63
CA SER A 70 -9.02 16.75 6.20
C SER A 70 -9.86 15.53 5.87
N ALA A 71 -10.67 15.67 4.83
CA ALA A 71 -11.46 14.60 4.26
C ALA A 71 -11.38 14.67 2.74
N GLY A 72 -11.51 13.54 2.07
CA GLY A 72 -11.46 13.51 0.60
C GLY A 72 -12.06 12.27 -0.01
N VAL A 73 -12.49 12.41 -1.25
CA VAL A 73 -12.99 11.32 -2.09
C VAL A 73 -12.12 11.23 -3.33
N GLY A 74 -11.53 10.06 -3.57
CA GLY A 74 -10.83 9.73 -4.81
C GLY A 74 -11.62 8.70 -5.60
N ILE A 75 -11.70 8.86 -6.91
CA ILE A 75 -12.27 7.87 -7.82
C ILE A 75 -11.22 7.58 -8.89
N MET A 76 -10.88 6.32 -9.11
CA MET A 76 -9.92 5.87 -10.11
C MET A 76 -10.52 4.73 -10.94
N ALA A 77 -10.40 4.82 -12.25
CA ALA A 77 -10.65 3.73 -13.18
C ALA A 77 -9.30 3.26 -13.76
N TYR A 78 -9.00 1.98 -13.56
CA TYR A 78 -7.77 1.35 -13.99
C TYR A 78 -8.05 0.40 -15.16
N ASN A 79 -7.21 0.47 -16.20
CA ASN A 79 -7.15 -0.55 -17.25
C ASN A 79 -6.18 -1.70 -16.88
N ASN A 80 -5.30 -1.47 -15.90
CA ASN A 80 -4.47 -2.49 -15.30
C ASN A 80 -4.19 -2.09 -13.86
N TYR A 81 -4.66 -2.88 -12.91
CA TYR A 81 -4.40 -2.64 -11.49
C TYR A 81 -3.13 -3.38 -11.07
N TYR A 82 -2.03 -2.66 -10.85
CA TYR A 82 -0.75 -3.16 -10.34
C TYR A 82 -0.11 -4.36 -11.07
N GLY A 83 -0.44 -4.56 -12.36
CA GLY A 83 0.09 -5.64 -13.17
C GLY A 83 -0.71 -6.93 -13.06
N PHE A 84 -1.91 -6.88 -12.47
CA PHE A 84 -2.79 -8.05 -12.32
C PHE A 84 -3.53 -8.41 -13.61
N GLY A 85 -3.43 -7.60 -14.68
CA GLY A 85 -4.18 -7.81 -15.91
C GLY A 85 -5.69 -7.57 -15.74
N LYS A 86 -6.07 -6.85 -14.67
CA LYS A 86 -7.45 -6.59 -14.29
C LYS A 86 -7.80 -5.11 -14.47
N ASN A 87 -8.91 -4.86 -15.16
CA ASN A 87 -9.61 -3.58 -15.10
C ASN A 87 -10.27 -3.46 -13.73
N ALA A 88 -10.14 -2.30 -13.08
CA ALA A 88 -10.69 -2.09 -11.75
C ALA A 88 -11.23 -0.67 -11.60
N ILE A 89 -12.34 -0.54 -10.86
CA ILE A 89 -12.80 0.75 -10.36
C ILE A 89 -12.52 0.79 -8.86
N GLU A 90 -11.99 1.93 -8.43
CA GLU A 90 -11.67 2.20 -7.04
C GLU A 90 -12.32 3.52 -6.64
N VAL A 91 -13.06 3.49 -5.54
CA VAL A 91 -13.50 4.71 -4.84
C VAL A 91 -12.89 4.70 -3.45
N ARG A 92 -12.25 5.79 -3.05
CA ARG A 92 -11.59 5.94 -1.75
C ARG A 92 -12.19 7.13 -1.02
N ASN A 93 -12.85 6.87 0.11
CA ASN A 93 -13.27 7.91 1.05
C ASN A 93 -12.24 7.98 2.18
N SER A 94 -11.68 9.16 2.40
CA SER A 94 -10.51 9.36 3.26
C SER A 94 -10.85 10.40 4.33
N ILE A 95 -10.40 10.17 5.57
CA ILE A 95 -10.41 11.17 6.64
C ILE A 95 -9.06 11.10 7.35
N MET A 96 -8.46 12.26 7.64
CA MET A 96 -7.18 12.38 8.31
C MET A 96 -7.19 13.56 9.29
N ALA A 97 -6.68 13.31 10.48
CA ALA A 97 -6.30 14.34 11.44
C ALA A 97 -4.76 14.42 11.50
N SER A 98 -4.24 15.61 11.71
CA SER A 98 -2.82 15.87 11.79
C SER A 98 -2.51 16.94 12.82
N TRP A 99 -1.31 16.87 13.38
CA TRP A 99 -0.70 17.95 14.13
C TRP A 99 0.67 18.21 13.52
N ASP A 100 1.03 19.46 13.21
CA ASP A 100 2.32 19.85 12.65
C ASP A 100 2.71 21.24 13.19
N ASP A 101 3.88 21.35 13.84
CA ASP A 101 4.40 22.61 14.39
C ASP A 101 5.34 23.37 13.43
N GLY A 102 5.41 22.92 12.18
CA GLY A 102 6.33 23.42 11.16
C GLY A 102 7.67 22.70 11.14
N THR A 103 8.06 22.04 12.23
CA THR A 103 9.29 21.23 12.33
C THR A 103 9.00 19.75 12.47
N THR A 104 7.96 19.39 13.20
CA THR A 104 7.58 18.02 13.51
C THR A 104 6.08 17.88 13.33
N GLY A 105 5.65 16.78 12.73
CA GLY A 105 4.24 16.49 12.55
C GLY A 105 3.90 15.03 12.71
N VAL A 106 2.65 14.77 13.07
CA VAL A 106 2.05 13.44 13.15
C VAL A 106 0.72 13.48 12.41
N SER A 107 0.37 12.38 11.74
CA SER A 107 -0.93 12.22 11.10
C SER A 107 -1.53 10.85 11.37
N LEU A 108 -2.86 10.83 11.45
CA LEU A 108 -3.66 9.64 11.66
C LEU A 108 -4.85 9.71 10.72
N GLY A 109 -5.08 8.65 9.95
CA GLY A 109 -6.16 8.63 8.97
C GLY A 109 -6.72 7.26 8.70
N THR A 110 -7.83 7.23 7.99
CA THR A 110 -8.50 6.02 7.52
C THR A 110 -9.00 6.22 6.10
N ASN A 111 -8.93 5.13 5.32
CA ASN A 111 -9.46 5.05 3.97
C ASN A 111 -10.49 3.93 3.90
N ALA A 112 -11.71 4.26 3.49
CA ALA A 112 -12.71 3.29 3.06
C ALA A 112 -12.65 3.15 1.54
N TRP A 113 -12.14 2.01 1.09
CA TRP A 113 -12.02 1.61 -0.31
C TRP A 113 -13.28 0.84 -0.73
N SER A 114 -13.85 1.16 -1.88
CA SER A 114 -14.92 0.41 -2.53
C SER A 114 -14.66 0.24 -4.03
N GLY A 115 -15.55 -0.48 -4.71
CA GLY A 115 -15.33 -0.99 -6.06
C GLY A 115 -14.84 -2.44 -6.02
N ASP A 116 -13.84 -2.77 -6.83
CA ASP A 116 -13.34 -4.15 -6.96
C ASP A 116 -12.67 -4.70 -5.70
N PHE A 117 -12.02 -3.82 -4.93
CA PHE A 117 -11.20 -4.17 -3.77
C PHE A 117 -11.71 -3.46 -2.51
N LEU A 118 -12.92 -3.85 -2.09
CA LEU A 118 -13.58 -3.33 -0.88
C LEU A 118 -12.73 -3.63 0.37
N GLN A 119 -12.36 -2.59 1.10
CA GLN A 119 -11.50 -2.70 2.28
C GLN A 119 -11.53 -1.40 3.10
N ARG A 120 -11.17 -1.47 4.38
CA ARG A 120 -10.75 -0.28 5.14
C ARG A 120 -9.30 -0.39 5.62
N THR A 121 -8.47 0.58 5.23
CA THR A 121 -7.10 0.73 5.73
C THR A 121 -7.02 1.92 6.68
N GLY A 122 -6.04 1.90 7.58
CA GLY A 122 -5.65 3.04 8.39
C GLY A 122 -4.22 3.45 8.10
N MET A 123 -3.89 4.71 8.35
CA MET A 123 -2.56 5.26 8.18
C MET A 123 -2.08 5.97 9.44
N ILE A 124 -0.77 5.91 9.66
CA ILE A 124 -0.04 6.69 10.67
C ILE A 124 1.14 7.32 9.95
N GLY A 125 1.24 8.64 10.06
CA GLY A 125 2.35 9.42 9.51
C GLY A 125 3.14 10.12 10.60
N PHE A 126 4.42 10.33 10.32
CA PHE A 126 5.32 11.18 11.08
C PHE A 126 6.16 12.01 10.11
N ARG A 127 6.45 13.25 10.49
CA ARG A 127 7.30 14.19 9.77
C ARG A 127 8.27 14.84 10.75
N SER A 128 9.51 15.04 10.30
CA SER A 128 10.46 15.93 10.96
C SER A 128 11.30 16.64 9.89
N GLY A 129 11.09 17.95 9.72
CA GLY A 129 11.65 18.75 8.63
C GLY A 129 11.25 18.16 7.26
N ASP A 130 12.27 17.75 6.51
CA ASP A 130 12.12 17.10 5.20
C ASP A 130 11.88 15.59 5.29
N PHE A 131 12.18 14.97 6.44
CA PHE A 131 11.94 13.55 6.66
C PHE A 131 10.45 13.30 6.87
N LYS A 132 9.91 12.31 6.17
CA LYS A 132 8.52 11.86 6.27
C LYS A 132 8.48 10.35 6.29
N ILE A 133 7.58 9.78 7.08
CA ILE A 133 7.27 8.36 7.07
C ILE A 133 5.77 8.19 7.17
N MET A 134 5.20 7.31 6.37
CA MET A 134 3.80 6.94 6.40
C MET A 134 3.67 5.42 6.32
N TYR A 135 2.96 4.85 7.27
CA TYR A 135 2.61 3.44 7.28
C TYR A 135 1.10 3.29 7.11
N GLU A 136 0.68 2.49 6.14
CA GLU A 136 -0.72 2.20 5.86
C GLU A 136 -0.95 0.69 5.89
N ASN A 137 -1.99 0.22 6.60
CA ASN A 137 -2.30 -1.20 6.78
C ASN A 137 -3.80 -1.34 7.14
N ASP A 138 -4.38 -2.53 7.01
CA ASP A 138 -5.78 -2.79 7.41
C ASP A 138 -5.94 -3.39 8.82
N GLY A 139 -4.89 -3.93 9.45
CA GLY A 139 -4.98 -4.63 10.73
C GLY A 139 -3.71 -4.66 11.60
N GLY A 140 -2.61 -4.02 11.19
CA GLY A 140 -1.36 -3.97 11.95
C GLY A 140 -1.53 -3.37 13.36
N ALA A 141 -0.62 -3.67 14.30
CA ALA A 141 -0.79 -3.39 15.74
C ALA A 141 -1.27 -1.95 16.04
N GLY A 142 -0.58 -0.91 15.53
CA GLY A 142 -0.98 0.49 15.72
C GLY A 142 -2.36 0.81 15.11
N ILE A 143 -2.59 0.41 13.86
CA ILE A 143 -3.86 0.61 13.14
C ILE A 143 -5.03 -0.09 13.83
N LYS A 144 -4.81 -1.32 14.29
CA LYS A 144 -5.78 -2.14 14.99
C LYS A 144 -6.18 -1.49 16.31
N HIS A 145 -5.21 -1.05 17.12
CA HIS A 145 -5.50 -0.44 18.42
C HIS A 145 -6.30 0.86 18.29
N LEU A 146 -6.07 1.62 17.21
CA LEU A 146 -6.80 2.86 16.90
C LEU A 146 -8.13 2.63 16.14
N GLY A 147 -8.44 1.40 15.76
CA GLY A 147 -9.69 1.07 15.04
C GLY A 147 -9.78 1.61 13.62
N LEU A 148 -8.65 2.01 13.02
CA LEU A 148 -8.61 2.72 11.73
C LEU A 148 -8.76 1.79 10.51
N GLY A 149 -8.48 0.49 10.66
CA GLY A 149 -8.63 -0.52 9.62
C GLY A 149 -9.73 -1.55 9.91
N ASP A 150 -10.08 -2.40 8.94
CA ASP A 150 -11.09 -3.45 9.10
C ASP A 150 -10.55 -4.79 9.66
N ARG A 151 -9.23 -4.96 9.69
CA ARG A 151 -8.50 -6.13 10.20
C ARG A 151 -8.76 -7.41 9.40
N ASN A 152 -9.13 -7.25 8.13
CA ASN A 152 -9.40 -8.37 7.23
C ASN A 152 -8.12 -9.04 6.73
N ASP A 153 -7.01 -8.29 6.63
CA ASP A 153 -5.75 -8.73 6.02
C ASP A 153 -6.01 -9.14 4.57
N SER A 154 -6.67 -8.25 3.82
CA SER A 154 -7.01 -8.42 2.41
C SER A 154 -6.25 -7.43 1.56
N TYR A 155 -6.15 -7.68 0.25
CA TYR A 155 -5.85 -6.64 -0.73
C TYR A 155 -4.67 -5.76 -0.31
N ARG A 156 -4.90 -4.51 0.10
CA ARG A 156 -3.88 -3.57 0.60
C ARG A 156 -3.42 -3.91 2.03
N THR A 157 -2.74 -5.04 2.22
CA THR A 157 -2.34 -5.53 3.55
C THR A 157 -1.32 -4.62 4.23
N ALA A 158 -0.31 -4.09 3.49
CA ALA A 158 0.67 -3.18 4.08
C ALA A 158 1.35 -2.30 3.04
N ALA A 159 1.58 -1.04 3.39
CA ALA A 159 2.42 -0.13 2.66
C ALA A 159 3.25 0.72 3.64
N LEU A 160 4.49 1.00 3.24
CA LEU A 160 5.39 1.90 3.94
C LEU A 160 5.97 2.87 2.91
N ASN A 161 5.92 4.16 3.19
CA ASN A 161 6.57 5.19 2.42
C ASN A 161 7.47 6.02 3.36
N ILE A 162 8.74 6.11 3.05
CA ILE A 162 9.72 6.97 3.72
C ILE A 162 10.18 7.99 2.68
N GLY A 163 10.22 9.27 3.04
CA GLY A 163 10.64 10.34 2.15
C GLY A 163 11.63 11.29 2.79
N ILE A 164 12.50 11.87 1.96
CA ILE A 164 13.37 13.00 2.29
C ILE A 164 13.33 13.95 1.10
N GLY A 165 12.72 15.13 1.29
CA GLY A 165 12.42 16.04 0.19
C GLY A 165 11.53 15.37 -0.85
N ASP A 166 11.97 15.35 -2.11
CA ASP A 166 11.24 14.71 -3.23
C ASP A 166 11.57 13.22 -3.41
N PHE A 167 12.57 12.71 -2.69
CA PHE A 167 12.95 11.30 -2.76
C PHE A 167 12.08 10.46 -1.85
N THR A 168 11.71 9.27 -2.32
CA THR A 168 10.95 8.29 -1.53
C THR A 168 11.57 6.90 -1.62
N ALA A 169 11.37 6.10 -0.59
CA ALA A 169 11.70 4.69 -0.54
C ALA A 169 10.60 3.97 0.22
N GLY A 170 10.26 2.75 -0.17
CA GLY A 170 9.13 2.08 0.47
C GLY A 170 8.71 0.78 -0.18
N PHE A 171 7.63 0.21 0.36
CA PHE A 171 7.03 -0.99 -0.17
C PHE A 171 5.51 -0.90 -0.23
N ASN A 172 4.90 -1.69 -1.11
CA ASN A 172 3.47 -1.94 -1.18
C ASN A 172 3.24 -3.45 -1.32
N LEU A 173 2.48 -4.04 -0.41
CA LEU A 173 2.17 -5.46 -0.36
C LEU A 173 0.69 -5.68 -0.62
N PHE A 174 0.36 -6.46 -1.65
CA PHE A 174 -1.03 -6.75 -2.00
C PHE A 174 -1.31 -8.26 -2.02
N THR A 175 -2.47 -8.66 -1.48
CA THR A 175 -2.89 -10.06 -1.37
C THR A 175 -4.30 -10.30 -1.92
N GLY A 176 -4.75 -11.56 -1.87
CA GLY A 176 -6.13 -11.92 -2.23
C GLY A 176 -7.12 -11.51 -1.14
N ARG A 177 -8.39 -11.89 -1.34
CA ARG A 177 -9.46 -11.61 -0.38
C ARG A 177 -9.42 -12.60 0.78
N ARG A 178 -9.44 -12.06 2.00
CA ARG A 178 -9.58 -12.77 3.28
C ARG A 178 -10.38 -11.87 4.22
N ASN A 179 -11.51 -12.32 4.76
CA ASN A 179 -12.24 -11.55 5.76
C ASN A 179 -12.22 -12.21 7.15
N ARG A 180 -12.86 -11.57 8.14
CA ARG A 180 -12.97 -12.10 9.51
C ARG A 180 -13.65 -13.48 9.58
N GLU A 181 -14.59 -13.78 8.68
CA GLU A 181 -15.26 -15.09 8.63
C GLU A 181 -14.31 -16.16 8.06
N ASP A 182 -13.51 -15.81 7.07
CA ASP A 182 -12.48 -16.69 6.50
C ASP A 182 -11.41 -17.00 7.55
N GLN A 183 -11.01 -16.00 8.35
CA GLN A 183 -10.10 -16.16 9.49
C GLN A 183 -10.64 -17.14 10.56
N GLN A 184 -11.95 -17.18 10.78
CA GLN A 184 -12.57 -18.10 11.76
C GLN A 184 -12.52 -19.57 11.33
N LYS A 185 -12.40 -19.83 10.02
CA LYS A 185 -12.26 -21.19 9.47
C LYS A 185 -10.83 -21.72 9.61
N GLU A 186 -9.86 -20.86 9.93
CA GLU A 186 -8.48 -21.27 10.12
C GLU A 186 -8.29 -21.97 11.46
N ILE A 187 -7.46 -23.00 11.46
CA ILE A 187 -7.12 -23.73 12.70
C ILE A 187 -6.38 -22.78 13.65
N LYS A 188 -6.93 -22.60 14.85
CA LYS A 188 -6.29 -21.89 15.96
C LYS A 188 -6.10 -22.85 17.13
N ILE A 189 -4.92 -22.79 17.74
CA ILE A 189 -4.63 -23.45 19.01
C ILE A 189 -4.73 -22.42 20.14
N THR A 190 -5.34 -22.80 21.26
CA THR A 190 -5.40 -21.96 22.45
C THR A 190 -4.10 -22.10 23.23
N THR A 191 -3.38 -20.98 23.38
CA THR A 191 -2.15 -20.93 24.19
C THR A 191 -2.47 -20.86 25.69
N SER A 192 -1.45 -21.08 26.53
CA SER A 192 -1.55 -20.94 27.99
C SER A 192 -2.10 -19.59 28.44
N ASN A 193 -1.91 -18.54 27.64
CA ASN A 193 -2.43 -17.19 27.89
C ASN A 193 -3.86 -16.97 27.35
N LYS A 194 -4.61 -18.04 27.03
CA LYS A 194 -5.97 -18.01 26.45
C LYS A 194 -6.09 -17.22 25.13
N LYS A 195 -4.98 -17.03 24.41
CA LYS A 195 -4.97 -16.42 23.07
C LYS A 195 -4.96 -17.53 22.01
N GLY A 196 -5.84 -17.41 21.01
CA GLY A 196 -5.83 -18.26 19.82
C GLY A 196 -4.70 -17.85 18.88
N GLU A 197 -3.86 -18.80 18.49
CA GLU A 197 -2.74 -18.60 17.56
C GLU A 197 -2.77 -19.69 16.48
N ASN A 198 -2.28 -19.44 15.27
CA ASN A 198 -2.16 -20.51 14.27
C ASN A 198 -1.05 -21.48 14.69
N PRO A 199 -1.26 -22.81 14.56
CA PRO A 199 -0.29 -23.81 14.96
C PRO A 199 0.96 -23.77 14.07
N VAL A 200 2.11 -24.12 14.65
CA VAL A 200 3.34 -24.31 13.87
C VAL A 200 3.26 -25.65 13.15
N ILE A 201 3.24 -25.63 11.82
CA ILE A 201 3.19 -26.82 10.98
C ILE A 201 4.40 -26.95 10.04
N ASN A 202 5.21 -25.90 9.90
CA ASN A 202 6.42 -25.86 9.07
C ASN A 202 6.20 -26.41 7.64
N TYR A 203 5.16 -25.90 6.98
CA TYR A 203 4.85 -26.26 5.60
C TYR A 203 5.92 -25.72 4.64
N VAL A 204 6.19 -26.42 3.55
CA VAL A 204 7.10 -25.97 2.49
C VAL A 204 6.33 -25.92 1.18
N ASP A 205 6.37 -24.77 0.51
CA ASP A 205 5.66 -24.58 -0.76
C ASP A 205 6.40 -25.17 -1.96
N ARG A 206 5.78 -25.07 -3.14
CA ARG A 206 6.34 -25.56 -4.41
C ARG A 206 7.63 -24.87 -4.84
N PHE A 207 8.00 -23.75 -4.22
CA PHE A 207 9.21 -22.99 -4.48
C PHE A 207 10.31 -23.27 -3.44
N GLY A 208 10.06 -24.18 -2.49
CA GLY A 208 10.98 -24.49 -1.39
C GLY A 208 10.91 -23.47 -0.24
N THR A 209 9.91 -22.60 -0.23
CA THR A 209 9.75 -21.54 0.77
C THR A 209 9.02 -22.07 2.00
N LYS A 210 9.52 -21.73 3.20
CA LYS A 210 9.00 -22.24 4.47
C LYS A 210 7.89 -21.35 5.04
N TYR A 211 6.75 -21.95 5.33
CA TYR A 211 5.62 -21.35 6.02
C TYR A 211 5.47 -21.98 7.40
N LYS A 212 5.95 -21.27 8.42
CA LYS A 212 5.94 -21.75 9.81
C LYS A 212 4.55 -22.19 10.27
N ARG A 213 3.49 -21.48 9.85
CA ARG A 213 2.09 -21.67 10.29
C ARG A 213 1.14 -22.11 9.18
N GLY A 214 1.65 -22.43 8.00
CA GLY A 214 0.81 -22.75 6.84
C GLY A 214 0.19 -21.51 6.20
N TYR A 215 -0.94 -21.72 5.53
CA TYR A 215 -1.60 -20.72 4.71
C TYR A 215 -2.84 -20.12 5.38
N VAL A 216 -3.07 -18.85 5.09
CA VAL A 216 -4.35 -18.19 5.36
C VAL A 216 -5.45 -18.80 4.51
N ASN A 217 -6.69 -18.64 4.94
CA ASN A 217 -7.86 -19.03 4.17
C ASN A 217 -8.28 -17.90 3.22
N GLU A 218 -7.66 -17.82 2.04
CA GLU A 218 -8.02 -16.87 0.98
C GLU A 218 -9.17 -17.38 0.10
N VAL A 219 -10.04 -16.47 -0.33
CA VAL A 219 -11.16 -16.76 -1.22
C VAL A 219 -11.00 -16.00 -2.54
N GLY A 220 -11.26 -16.69 -3.65
CA GLY A 220 -11.21 -16.10 -4.99
C GLY A 220 -9.78 -15.96 -5.53
N GLU A 221 -9.58 -14.96 -6.39
CA GLU A 221 -8.30 -14.75 -7.06
C GLU A 221 -7.22 -14.25 -6.10
N LYS A 222 -6.05 -14.89 -6.17
CA LYS A 222 -4.87 -14.57 -5.36
C LYS A 222 -4.05 -13.49 -6.05
N TYR A 223 -4.48 -12.24 -5.92
CA TYR A 223 -3.67 -11.10 -6.35
C TYR A 223 -2.41 -11.00 -5.50
N ARG A 224 -1.27 -10.65 -6.12
CA ARG A 224 0.04 -10.62 -5.47
C ARG A 224 0.84 -9.43 -5.93
N LEU A 225 1.15 -8.56 -4.97
CA LEU A 225 2.14 -7.50 -5.14
C LEU A 225 3.13 -7.58 -3.99
N GLY A 226 4.41 -7.52 -4.33
CA GLY A 226 5.49 -7.29 -3.38
C GLY A 226 6.41 -6.24 -3.95
N ALA A 227 5.92 -5.00 -4.02
CA ALA A 227 6.67 -3.89 -4.55
C ALA A 227 7.67 -3.38 -3.51
N LEU A 228 8.94 -3.26 -3.88
CA LEU A 228 9.97 -2.55 -3.13
C LEU A 228 10.57 -1.49 -4.05
N THR A 229 10.50 -0.23 -3.66
CA THR A 229 10.68 0.90 -4.58
C THR A 229 11.52 2.02 -4.00
N LEU A 230 12.23 2.70 -4.90
CA LEU A 230 12.77 4.04 -4.72
C LEU A 230 12.02 4.98 -5.67
N GLY A 231 11.87 6.24 -5.31
CA GLY A 231 11.09 7.19 -6.09
C GLY A 231 11.56 8.63 -6.01
N TYR A 232 11.08 9.44 -6.95
CA TYR A 232 11.34 10.87 -7.06
C TYR A 232 10.16 11.55 -7.76
N GLY A 233 9.59 12.61 -7.16
CA GLY A 233 8.58 13.45 -7.84
C GLY A 233 7.35 12.69 -8.37
N GLY A 234 6.88 11.67 -7.64
CA GLY A 234 5.73 10.82 -8.03
C GLY A 234 6.08 9.59 -8.87
N PHE A 235 7.31 9.51 -9.39
CA PHE A 235 7.86 8.30 -10.01
C PHE A 235 8.37 7.33 -8.96
N ARG A 236 8.17 6.03 -9.20
CA ARG A 236 8.69 4.92 -8.39
C ARG A 236 9.24 3.86 -9.32
N ILE A 237 10.45 3.40 -9.03
CA ILE A 237 11.11 2.30 -9.71
C ILE A 237 11.56 1.26 -8.68
N GLY A 238 11.65 0.01 -9.09
CA GLY A 238 12.19 -1.04 -8.22
C GLY A 238 11.79 -2.42 -8.68
N ALA A 239 11.44 -3.27 -7.72
CA ALA A 239 11.11 -4.67 -7.95
C ALA A 239 9.69 -4.99 -7.49
N ASN A 240 9.02 -5.85 -8.25
CA ASN A 240 7.80 -6.53 -7.83
C ASN A 240 8.11 -8.02 -7.71
N SER A 241 8.08 -8.55 -6.49
CA SER A 241 8.31 -9.98 -6.27
C SER A 241 7.62 -10.47 -5.02
N GLU A 242 7.04 -11.67 -5.10
CA GLU A 242 6.54 -12.35 -3.91
C GLU A 242 7.63 -12.72 -2.92
N LYS A 243 8.91 -12.73 -3.32
CA LYS A 243 10.02 -12.84 -2.36
C LYS A 243 10.02 -11.68 -1.36
N VAL A 244 9.76 -10.46 -1.85
CA VAL A 244 9.63 -9.26 -1.02
C VAL A 244 8.41 -9.40 -0.11
N ARG A 245 7.25 -9.72 -0.70
CA ARG A 245 6.00 -9.88 0.06
C ARG A 245 6.14 -10.94 1.15
N HIS A 246 6.66 -12.12 0.81
CA HIS A 246 6.87 -13.22 1.75
C HIS A 246 7.82 -12.84 2.88
N ALA A 247 8.95 -12.21 2.57
CA ALA A 247 9.91 -11.78 3.59
C ALA A 247 9.31 -10.77 4.58
N ILE A 248 8.60 -9.75 4.08
CA ILE A 248 8.04 -8.69 4.93
C ILE A 248 6.77 -9.16 5.64
N GLN A 249 5.81 -9.70 4.89
CA GLN A 249 4.51 -10.09 5.40
C GLN A 249 4.55 -11.43 6.14
N ASP A 250 4.88 -12.52 5.44
CA ASP A 250 4.71 -13.87 5.98
C ASP A 250 5.77 -14.21 7.04
N VAL A 251 7.01 -13.74 6.86
CA VAL A 251 8.13 -14.04 7.76
C VAL A 251 8.19 -13.05 8.92
N VAL A 252 8.24 -11.75 8.64
CA VAL A 252 8.40 -10.73 9.68
C VAL A 252 7.08 -10.42 10.36
N ILE A 253 6.10 -9.84 9.67
CA ILE A 253 4.87 -9.34 10.29
C ILE A 253 4.06 -10.51 10.88
N HIS A 254 3.74 -11.52 10.07
CA HIS A 254 2.93 -12.67 10.48
C HIS A 254 3.68 -13.58 11.45
N GLY A 255 5.02 -13.61 11.37
CA GLY A 255 5.86 -14.24 12.39
C GLY A 255 5.70 -13.59 13.76
N LEU A 256 5.69 -12.24 13.82
CA LEU A 256 5.52 -11.47 15.05
C LEU A 256 4.11 -11.61 15.65
N ILE A 257 3.07 -11.51 14.81
CA ILE A 257 1.67 -11.64 15.26
C ILE A 257 1.17 -13.09 15.32
N LYS A 258 2.02 -14.05 14.92
CA LYS A 258 1.77 -15.49 14.91
C LYS A 258 0.57 -15.92 14.05
N ASP A 259 0.41 -15.29 12.89
CA ASP A 259 -0.62 -15.62 11.89
C ASP A 259 -0.08 -16.60 10.82
N CYS A 260 -0.97 -17.17 10.01
CA CYS A 260 -0.62 -17.92 8.80
C CYS A 260 -0.10 -16.99 7.69
N GLY A 261 0.68 -17.49 6.73
CA GLY A 261 1.15 -16.67 5.60
C GLY A 261 0.25 -16.75 4.36
N PHE A 262 0.38 -15.80 3.44
CA PHE A 262 -0.23 -15.85 2.12
C PHE A 262 0.57 -16.71 1.17
N MET A 263 -0.10 -17.63 0.48
CA MET A 263 0.54 -18.56 -0.45
C MET A 263 1.21 -17.78 -1.60
N ASN A 264 2.47 -18.12 -1.89
CA ASN A 264 3.15 -17.66 -3.10
C ASN A 264 2.53 -18.29 -4.35
N THR A 265 2.20 -17.48 -5.35
CA THR A 265 1.77 -17.93 -6.68
C THR A 265 2.92 -17.85 -7.69
N SER A 266 3.92 -16.99 -7.45
CA SER A 266 5.17 -16.88 -8.22
C SER A 266 6.39 -16.76 -7.29
N TRP A 267 7.59 -17.02 -7.84
CA TRP A 267 8.88 -16.78 -7.17
C TRP A 267 9.86 -16.00 -8.06
N GLN A 268 9.35 -15.32 -9.07
CA GLN A 268 10.13 -14.52 -10.01
C GLN A 268 10.40 -13.12 -9.46
N TRP A 269 11.45 -12.49 -9.96
CA TRP A 269 11.72 -11.06 -9.79
C TRP A 269 11.22 -10.32 -11.01
N GLY A 270 10.21 -9.48 -10.84
CA GLY A 270 9.73 -8.55 -11.87
C GLY A 270 10.23 -7.14 -11.62
N GLY A 271 10.32 -6.35 -12.68
CA GLY A 271 10.48 -4.90 -12.55
C GLY A 271 9.21 -4.24 -12.00
N PHE A 272 9.39 -3.18 -11.22
CA PHE A 272 8.32 -2.27 -10.84
C PHE A 272 8.64 -0.88 -11.37
N TYR A 273 7.69 -0.28 -12.06
CA TYR A 273 7.72 1.09 -12.55
C TYR A 273 6.33 1.69 -12.40
N GLN A 274 6.23 2.85 -11.77
CA GLN A 274 4.97 3.52 -11.52
C GLN A 274 5.16 5.03 -11.48
N TYR A 275 4.37 5.76 -12.25
CA TYR A 275 4.04 7.15 -11.92
C TYR A 275 2.65 7.19 -11.29
N ARG A 276 2.46 8.02 -10.26
CA ARG A 276 1.14 8.31 -9.71
C ARG A 276 1.07 9.77 -9.28
N THR A 277 -0.05 10.43 -9.57
CA THR A 277 -0.33 11.74 -8.94
C THR A 277 -0.29 11.62 -7.42
N TYR A 278 0.39 12.54 -6.76
CA TYR A 278 0.48 12.57 -5.31
C TYR A 278 -0.91 12.63 -4.67
N ASN A 279 -1.10 11.85 -3.60
CA ASN A 279 -2.30 11.93 -2.78
C ASN A 279 -1.89 11.82 -1.30
N PRO A 280 -2.23 12.81 -0.46
CA PRO A 280 -1.80 12.82 0.94
C PRO A 280 -2.50 11.76 1.79
N PHE A 281 -3.61 11.20 1.32
CA PHE A 281 -4.41 10.24 2.06
C PHE A 281 -3.98 8.80 1.82
N THR A 282 -2.96 8.50 1.00
CA THR A 282 -2.59 7.10 0.80
C THR A 282 -1.18 6.88 0.28
N SER A 283 -0.60 5.75 0.69
CA SER A 283 0.63 5.21 0.12
C SER A 283 0.39 4.33 -1.13
N TRP A 284 -0.88 4.13 -1.53
CA TRP A 284 -1.35 3.31 -2.66
C TRP A 284 -1.71 4.08 -3.91
#